data_AF-A0A7X8UP21-F1
#
_entry.id   AF-A0A7X8UP21-F1
#
_cell.length_a   1.000
_cell.length_b   1.000
_cell.length_c   1.000
_cell.angle_alpha   90.00
_cell.angle_beta   90.00
_cell.angle_gamma   90.00
#
_symmetry.space_group_name_H-M   'P 1'
#
loop_
_entity.id
_entity.type
_entity.pdbx_description
1 polymer ?
#
loop_
_entity_poly.entity_id
_entity_poly.type
_entity_poly.pdbx_seq_one_letter_code
_entity_poly.pdbx_strand_id
1 'polypeptide(L)'
;MKRTAFTLVEILIVVIILGILAAIVIPQFTQASNDARAAALVSDLQTVRSQIELYKVQHLDNYPDADNIVNQLTMRTNAAGETGTDAETYPYGPYLQEFPTNPFVATGGNEVGTGKGWTWDGTTFAPADEAHSGL
;
A
#
# COMPACT_ATOMS: atom_id res chain seq x y z
N MET A 1 52.77 -22.38 -22.19
CA MET A 1 51.42 -22.29 -21.59
C MET A 1 50.39 -22.37 -22.70
N LYS A 2 49.60 -23.44 -22.81
CA LYS A 2 48.52 -23.53 -23.81
C LYS A 2 47.37 -22.62 -23.36
N ARG A 3 47.04 -21.61 -24.16
CA ARG A 3 45.83 -20.80 -23.98
C ARG A 3 44.69 -21.51 -24.71
N THR A 4 43.66 -21.90 -23.98
CA THR A 4 42.38 -22.35 -24.55
C THR A 4 41.67 -21.12 -25.11
N ALA A 5 41.42 -21.12 -26.41
CA ALA A 5 40.59 -20.11 -27.07
C ALA A 5 39.13 -20.58 -27.02
N PHE A 6 38.23 -19.76 -26.48
CA PHE A 6 36.79 -19.98 -26.57
C PHE A 6 36.33 -19.82 -28.02
N THR A 7 35.44 -20.69 -28.47
CA THR A 7 34.87 -20.58 -29.82
C THR A 7 33.72 -19.56 -29.82
N LEU A 8 33.59 -18.80 -30.92
CA LEU A 8 32.47 -17.86 -31.09
C LEU A 8 31.10 -18.57 -31.09
N VAL A 9 31.07 -19.81 -31.60
CA VAL A 9 29.85 -20.64 -31.66
C VAL A 9 29.37 -21.02 -30.26
N GLU A 10 30.29 -21.28 -29.34
CA GLU A 10 29.97 -21.66 -27.96
C GLU A 10 29.37 -20.49 -27.18
N ILE A 11 29.82 -19.26 -27.42
CA ILE A 11 29.18 -18.07 -26.85
C ILE A 11 27.83 -17.78 -27.54
N LEU A 12 27.72 -18.02 -28.86
CA LEU A 12 26.49 -17.78 -29.62
C LEU A 12 25.32 -18.64 -29.11
N ILE A 13 25.53 -19.94 -28.92
CA ILE A 13 24.45 -20.82 -28.44
C ILE A 13 24.02 -20.46 -27.01
N VAL A 14 24.96 -20.05 -26.16
CA VAL A 14 24.67 -19.65 -24.78
C VAL A 14 23.76 -18.41 -24.74
N VAL A 15 24.07 -17.37 -25.51
CA VAL A 15 23.23 -16.15 -25.51
C VAL A 15 21.85 -16.40 -26.12
N ILE A 16 21.72 -17.33 -27.07
CA ILE A 16 20.42 -17.74 -27.62
C ILE A 16 19.57 -18.40 -26.54
N ILE A 17 20.14 -19.36 -25.79
CA ILE A 17 19.42 -20.05 -24.71
C ILE A 17 19.04 -19.05 -23.61
N LEU A 18 19.95 -18.17 -23.19
CA LEU A 18 19.66 -17.11 -22.22
C LEU A 18 18.57 -16.15 -22.70
N GLY A 19 18.54 -15.82 -24.00
CA GLY A 19 17.50 -14.99 -24.60
C GLY A 19 16.11 -15.63 -24.54
N ILE A 20 16.00 -16.93 -24.86
CA ILE A 20 14.73 -17.67 -24.80
C ILE A 20 14.24 -17.76 -23.34
N LEU A 21 15.12 -18.07 -22.40
CA LEU A 21 14.77 -18.14 -20.98
C LEU A 21 14.29 -16.78 -20.45
N ALA A 22 15.02 -15.69 -20.76
CA ALA A 22 14.65 -14.34 -20.34
C ALA A 22 13.28 -13.92 -20.89
N ALA A 23 12.97 -14.25 -22.15
CA ALA A 23 11.69 -13.91 -22.78
C ALA A 23 10.47 -14.52 -22.06
N ILE A 24 10.61 -15.71 -21.47
CA ILE A 24 9.53 -16.37 -20.72
C ILE A 24 9.47 -15.88 -19.27
N VAL A 25 10.63 -15.71 -18.63
CA VAL A 25 10.72 -15.39 -17.20
C VAL A 25 10.28 -13.96 -16.90
N ILE A 26 10.64 -12.98 -17.73
CA ILE A 26 10.33 -11.56 -17.49
C ILE A 26 8.82 -11.31 -17.36
N PRO A 27 7.94 -11.70 -18.31
CA PRO A 27 6.51 -11.44 -18.17
C PRO A 27 5.87 -12.18 -16.98
N GLN A 28 6.34 -13.40 -16.68
CA GLN A 28 5.88 -14.16 -15.51
C GLN A 28 6.24 -13.45 -14.21
N PHE A 29 7.47 -12.95 -14.10
CA PHE A 29 7.93 -12.23 -12.92
C PHE A 29 7.16 -10.92 -12.72
N THR A 30 6.90 -10.17 -13.79
CA THR A 30 6.09 -8.95 -13.71
C THR A 30 4.66 -9.23 -13.22
N GLN A 31 4.01 -10.29 -13.72
CA GLN A 31 2.68 -10.67 -13.25
C GLN A 31 2.68 -11.06 -11.77
N ALA A 32 3.60 -11.93 -11.37
CA ALA A 32 3.74 -12.33 -9.96
C ALA A 32 4.02 -11.13 -9.03
N SER A 33 4.81 -10.15 -9.50
CA SER A 33 5.06 -8.92 -8.75
C SER A 33 3.79 -8.06 -8.60
N ASN A 34 2.98 -7.95 -9.65
CA ASN A 34 1.70 -7.23 -9.59
C ASN A 34 0.70 -7.94 -8.67
N ASP A 35 0.60 -9.26 -8.74
CA ASP A 35 -0.27 -10.06 -7.87
C ASP A 35 0.10 -9.90 -6.39
N ALA A 36 1.41 -9.90 -6.09
CA ALA A 36 1.91 -9.67 -4.74
C ALA A 36 1.55 -8.26 -4.22
N ARG A 37 1.64 -7.22 -5.07
CA ARG A 37 1.24 -5.85 -4.73
C ARG A 37 -0.27 -5.76 -4.49
N ALA A 38 -1.08 -6.41 -5.32
CA ALA A 38 -2.53 -6.44 -5.15
C ALA A 38 -2.95 -7.15 -3.85
N ALA A 39 -2.31 -8.28 -3.53
CA ALA A 39 -2.55 -8.99 -2.28
C ALA A 39 -2.18 -8.14 -1.05
N ALA A 40 -1.05 -7.43 -1.09
CA ALA A 40 -0.65 -6.50 -0.04
C ALA A 40 -1.68 -5.37 0.12
N LEU A 41 -2.12 -4.76 -0.99
CA LEU A 41 -3.14 -3.71 -0.98
C LEU A 41 -4.44 -4.18 -0.33
N VAL A 42 -4.93 -5.38 -0.64
CA VAL A 42 -6.14 -5.95 -0.04
C VAL A 42 -5.96 -6.15 1.47
N SER A 43 -4.81 -6.64 1.91
CA SER A 43 -4.49 -6.81 3.34
C SER A 43 -4.47 -5.46 4.07
N ASP A 44 -3.88 -4.44 3.47
CA ASP A 44 -3.81 -3.10 4.03
C ASP A 44 -5.21 -2.48 4.15
N LEU A 45 -6.05 -2.62 3.11
CA LEU A 45 -7.45 -2.18 3.14
C LEU A 45 -8.25 -2.84 4.27
N GLN A 46 -8.09 -4.15 4.46
CA GLN A 46 -8.76 -4.88 5.54
C GLN A 46 -8.30 -4.39 6.91
N THR A 47 -7.00 -4.16 7.06
CA THR A 47 -6.40 -3.65 8.30
C THR A 47 -6.94 -2.26 8.62
N VAL A 48 -6.91 -1.33 7.66
CA VAL A 48 -7.40 0.04 7.84
C VAL A 48 -8.90 0.03 8.15
N ARG A 49 -9.72 -0.75 7.44
CA ARG A 49 -11.16 -0.88 7.72
C ARG A 49 -11.42 -1.36 9.15
N SER A 50 -10.68 -2.37 9.60
CA SER A 50 -10.82 -2.85 10.98
C SER A 50 -10.46 -1.78 12.02
N GLN A 51 -9.45 -0.96 11.74
CA GLN A 51 -9.06 0.12 12.65
C GLN A 51 -10.04 1.29 12.63
N ILE A 52 -10.64 1.60 11.48
CA ILE A 52 -11.70 2.60 11.36
C ILE A 52 -12.93 2.20 12.17
N GLU A 53 -13.33 0.92 12.13
CA GLU A 53 -14.45 0.43 12.94
C GLU A 53 -14.12 0.49 14.44
N LEU A 54 -12.87 0.18 14.83
CA LEU A 54 -12.44 0.36 16.23
C LEU A 54 -12.44 1.83 16.66
N TYR A 55 -11.99 2.74 15.77
CA TYR A 55 -12.03 4.17 15.99
C TYR A 55 -13.46 4.62 16.27
N LYS A 56 -14.41 4.21 15.42
CA LYS A 56 -15.82 4.57 15.52
C LYS A 56 -16.44 4.24 16.88
N VAL A 57 -16.13 3.06 17.42
CA VAL A 57 -16.62 2.62 18.74
C VAL A 57 -16.15 3.56 19.87
N GLN A 58 -14.97 4.15 19.73
CA GLN A 58 -14.37 5.04 20.75
C GLN A 58 -14.73 6.52 20.55
N HIS A 59 -15.32 6.87 19.41
CA HIS A 59 -15.57 8.25 18.98
C HIS A 59 -17.07 8.54 18.75
N LEU A 60 -17.92 8.01 19.63
CA LEU A 60 -19.37 8.28 19.62
C LEU A 60 -20.04 7.90 18.29
N ASP A 61 -19.65 6.75 17.72
CA ASP A 61 -20.11 6.25 16.42
C ASP A 61 -19.76 7.14 15.21
N ASN A 62 -18.82 8.08 15.37
CA ASN A 62 -18.32 8.90 14.28
C ASN A 62 -17.11 8.25 13.60
N TYR A 63 -17.11 8.35 12.28
CA TYR A 63 -15.97 7.95 11.45
C TYR A 63 -14.85 8.99 11.47
N PRO A 64 -13.60 8.60 11.16
CA PRO A 64 -12.51 9.55 10.95
C PRO A 64 -12.85 10.57 9.84
N ASP A 65 -12.29 11.76 9.97
CA ASP A 65 -12.39 12.82 8.97
C ASP A 65 -11.45 12.54 7.79
N ALA A 66 -11.91 12.76 6.55
CA ALA A 66 -11.12 12.48 5.34
C ALA A 66 -9.83 13.28 5.24
N ASP A 67 -9.82 14.51 5.73
CA ASP A 67 -8.65 15.39 5.69
C ASP A 67 -7.66 15.06 6.82
N ASN A 68 -8.09 14.38 7.89
CA ASN A 68 -7.28 14.11 9.07
C ASN A 68 -7.14 12.62 9.44
N ILE A 69 -7.66 11.70 8.63
CA ILE A 69 -7.70 10.26 8.91
C ILE A 69 -6.31 9.69 9.22
N VAL A 70 -5.27 10.17 8.52
CA VAL A 70 -3.89 9.70 8.74
C VAL A 70 -3.47 9.97 10.18
N ASN A 71 -3.65 11.19 10.69
CA ASN A 71 -3.30 11.51 12.06
C ASN A 71 -4.26 10.86 13.06
N GLN A 72 -5.56 10.81 12.77
CA GLN A 72 -6.55 10.20 13.66
C GLN A 72 -6.34 8.69 13.86
N LEU A 73 -5.77 7.99 12.87
CA LEU A 73 -5.44 6.58 12.99
C LEU A 73 -4.03 6.33 13.52
N THR A 74 -3.06 7.22 13.26
CA THR A 74 -1.64 7.02 13.65
C THR A 74 -1.23 7.71 14.96
N MET A 75 -2.02 8.69 15.43
CA MET A 75 -1.77 9.43 16.66
C MET A 75 -2.81 9.08 17.73
N ARG A 76 -2.62 9.64 18.92
CA ARG A 76 -3.61 9.56 20.00
C ARG A 76 -4.75 10.53 19.74
N THR A 77 -5.95 10.16 20.17
CA THR A 77 -7.18 10.93 19.97
C THR A 77 -8.03 11.04 21.23
N ASN A 78 -8.90 12.04 21.27
CA ASN A 78 -9.93 12.20 22.30
C ASN A 78 -11.31 11.81 21.73
N ALA A 79 -12.36 11.80 22.55
CA ALA A 79 -13.69 11.37 22.11
C ALA A 79 -14.28 12.18 20.93
N ALA A 80 -13.79 13.40 20.69
CA ALA A 80 -14.20 14.26 19.58
C ALA A 80 -13.35 14.05 18.30
N GLY A 81 -12.34 13.19 18.35
CA GLY A 81 -11.47 12.87 17.21
C GLY A 81 -10.33 13.87 17.01
N GLU A 82 -10.09 14.77 17.96
CA GLU A 82 -8.94 15.66 17.93
C GLU A 82 -7.68 14.87 18.27
N THR A 83 -6.57 15.19 17.60
CA THR A 83 -5.30 14.46 17.73
C THR A 83 -4.32 15.20 18.62
N GLY A 84 -3.54 14.47 19.44
CA GLY A 84 -2.49 15.07 20.24
C GLY A 84 -1.52 14.06 20.85
N THR A 85 -0.65 14.53 21.74
CA THR A 85 0.42 13.70 22.34
C THR A 85 0.15 13.33 23.79
N ASP A 86 -0.68 14.11 24.49
CA ASP A 86 -0.90 13.95 25.94
C ASP A 86 -1.92 12.86 26.23
N ALA A 87 -1.55 11.83 26.99
CA ALA A 87 -2.43 10.69 27.25
C ALA A 87 -3.66 11.01 28.11
N GLU A 88 -3.60 12.08 28.91
CA GLU A 88 -4.71 12.51 29.77
C GLU A 88 -5.83 13.17 28.93
N THR A 89 -5.46 14.00 27.96
CA THR A 89 -6.40 14.67 27.04
C THR A 89 -6.80 13.77 25.87
N TYR A 90 -5.88 12.91 25.40
CA TYR A 90 -6.03 12.04 24.24
C TYR A 90 -5.86 10.57 24.65
N PRO A 91 -6.86 9.97 25.30
CA PRO A 91 -6.77 8.61 25.86
C PRO A 91 -6.81 7.49 24.82
N TYR A 92 -7.35 7.75 23.62
CA TYR A 92 -7.59 6.73 22.60
C TYR A 92 -6.45 6.62 21.58
N GLY A 93 -6.39 5.49 20.88
CA GLY A 93 -5.36 5.20 19.88
C GLY A 93 -3.93 5.09 20.46
N PRO A 94 -2.90 5.08 19.58
CA PRO A 94 -3.02 5.03 18.12
C PRO A 94 -3.55 3.67 17.63
N TYR A 95 -4.28 3.69 16.52
CA TYR A 95 -4.91 2.49 15.94
C TYR A 95 -4.02 1.78 14.94
N LEU A 96 -3.18 2.56 14.25
CA LEU A 96 -2.14 2.11 13.34
C LEU A 96 -0.79 2.65 13.83
N GLN A 97 0.27 1.87 13.66
CA GLN A 97 1.63 2.36 13.92
C GLN A 97 2.11 3.28 12.78
N GLU A 98 1.75 2.95 11.55
CA GLU A 98 2.03 3.74 10.36
C GLU A 98 0.86 3.55 9.38
N PHE A 99 0.58 4.58 8.59
CA PHE A 99 -0.43 4.51 7.56
C PHE A 99 0.12 3.73 6.34
N PRO A 100 -0.61 2.74 5.80
CA PRO A 100 -0.09 1.90 4.72
C PRO A 100 0.16 2.69 3.44
N THR A 101 1.16 2.27 2.67
CA THR A 101 1.52 2.88 1.38
C THR A 101 0.91 2.09 0.24
N ASN A 102 0.11 2.72 -0.59
CA ASN A 102 -0.41 2.13 -1.83
C ASN A 102 0.75 1.88 -2.82
N PRO A 103 1.04 0.62 -3.19
CA PRO A 103 2.15 0.27 -4.07
C PRO A 103 1.93 0.59 -5.56
N PHE A 104 0.74 1.07 -5.95
CA PHE A 104 0.38 1.38 -7.33
C PHE A 104 0.54 2.85 -7.71
N VAL A 105 0.80 3.73 -6.73
CA VAL A 105 1.08 5.15 -6.99
C VAL A 105 2.55 5.47 -6.78
N ALA A 106 3.09 6.32 -7.66
CA ALA A 106 4.51 6.68 -7.64
C ALA A 106 4.87 7.66 -6.51
N THR A 107 3.91 8.47 -6.04
CA THR A 107 4.10 9.53 -5.03
C THR A 107 2.87 9.63 -4.14
N GLY A 108 3.07 9.90 -2.85
CA GLY A 108 1.95 10.11 -1.91
C GLY A 108 1.14 8.84 -1.65
N GLY A 109 1.76 7.66 -1.74
CA GLY A 109 1.07 6.39 -1.54
C GLY A 109 0.54 6.18 -0.13
N ASN A 110 1.06 6.89 0.86
CA ASN A 110 0.57 6.89 2.24
C ASN A 110 -0.40 8.04 2.55
N GLU A 111 -0.70 8.89 1.57
CA GLU A 111 -1.58 10.05 1.75
C GLU A 111 -3.01 9.71 1.35
N VAL A 112 -3.98 10.31 2.06
CA VAL A 112 -5.41 10.20 1.76
C VAL A 112 -5.92 11.53 1.20
N GLY A 113 -6.70 11.48 0.13
CA GLY A 113 -7.35 12.64 -0.45
C GLY A 113 -7.44 12.58 -1.98
N THR A 114 -8.09 13.58 -2.56
CA THR A 114 -8.25 13.67 -4.02
C THR A 114 -6.88 13.72 -4.72
N GLY A 115 -6.63 12.77 -5.62
CA GLY A 115 -5.36 12.66 -6.34
C GLY A 115 -4.18 12.14 -5.50
N LYS A 116 -4.45 11.57 -4.32
CA LYS A 116 -3.45 10.87 -3.48
C LYS A 116 -3.47 9.36 -3.73
N GLY A 117 -2.76 8.58 -2.92
CA GLY A 117 -2.76 7.11 -3.02
C GLY A 117 -4.07 6.46 -2.56
N TRP A 118 -4.75 7.10 -1.61
CA TRP A 118 -5.96 6.58 -0.98
C TRP A 118 -7.08 7.61 -0.96
N THR A 119 -8.31 7.13 -0.86
CA THR A 119 -9.51 7.96 -0.68
C THR A 119 -10.35 7.44 0.48
N TRP A 120 -10.97 8.38 1.19
CA TRP A 120 -11.90 8.14 2.28
C TRP A 120 -13.06 9.12 2.15
N ASP A 121 -14.29 8.62 2.23
CA ASP A 121 -15.51 9.43 2.13
C ASP A 121 -16.32 9.51 3.45
N GLY A 122 -15.72 9.05 4.55
CA GLY A 122 -16.42 8.92 5.84
C GLY A 122 -17.08 7.55 6.05
N THR A 123 -17.15 6.69 5.03
CA THR A 123 -17.77 5.36 5.14
C THR A 123 -16.96 4.25 4.47
N THR A 124 -16.22 4.59 3.41
CA THR A 124 -15.52 3.64 2.55
C THR A 124 -14.07 4.07 2.36
N PHE A 125 -13.15 3.13 2.66
CA PHE A 125 -11.71 3.28 2.43
C PHE A 125 -11.32 2.47 1.21
N ALA A 126 -10.70 3.13 0.25
CA ALA A 126 -10.38 2.57 -1.06
C ALA A 126 -9.14 3.22 -1.69
N PRO A 127 -8.48 2.51 -2.63
CA PRO A 127 -7.46 3.10 -3.50
C PRO A 127 -8.05 4.28 -4.30
N ALA A 128 -7.27 5.33 -4.50
CA ALA A 128 -7.77 6.56 -5.12
C ALA A 128 -8.16 6.42 -6.61
N ASP A 129 -7.57 5.46 -7.30
CA ASP A 129 -7.88 5.09 -8.67
C ASP A 129 -9.22 4.33 -8.81
N GLU A 130 -9.71 3.72 -7.73
CA GLU A 130 -10.98 2.98 -7.71
C GLU A 130 -12.18 3.82 -7.24
N ALA A 131 -11.95 4.98 -6.61
CA ALA A 131 -12.97 5.82 -5.97
C ALA A 131 -14.01 6.45 -6.93
N HIS A 132 -13.78 6.34 -8.25
CA HIS A 132 -14.71 6.82 -9.28
C HIS A 132 -15.54 5.70 -9.95
N SER A 133 -15.42 4.44 -9.51
CA SER A 133 -16.07 3.30 -10.17
C SER A 133 -17.35 2.78 -9.50
N GLY A 134 -17.97 3.58 -8.62
CA GLY A 134 -19.34 3.41 -8.10
C GLY A 134 -19.90 1.99 -8.16
N LEU A 135 -19.65 1.22 -7.09
CA LEU A 135 -20.58 0.20 -6.62
C LEU A 135 -21.52 0.85 -5.59
#